data_AF-A0A527YS09-F1
#
_entry.id   AF-A0A527YS09-F1
#
_cell.length_a   1.000
_cell.length_b   1.000
_cell.length_c   1.000
_cell.angle_alpha   90.00
_cell.angle_beta   90.00
_cell.angle_gamma   90.00
#
_symmetry.space_group_name_H-M   'P 1'
#
loop_
_entity.id
_entity.type
_entity.pdbx_description
1 polymer ?
#
loop_
_entity_poly.entity_id
_entity_poly.type
_entity_poly.pdbx_seq_one_letter_code
_entity_poly.pdbx_strand_id
1 'polypeptide(L)'
;AYIAPNWYPSKREFKKQVPTWNYLVVHAHGRVTIRDDGRYVRGLVARLTRTHEAAQADPWKMTDSPKDYIDTMLKAIVGVEIEITRLTGKFKLSQNREARDILEA
;
A
#
# COMPACT_ATOMS: atom_id res chain seq x y z
N ALA A 1 -6.28 -9.53 -7.87
CA ALA A 1 -7.50 -10.28 -8.27
C ALA A 1 -7.11 -11.40 -9.22
N TYR A 2 -7.63 -12.62 -9.04
CA TYR A 2 -7.46 -13.71 -10.01
C TYR A 2 -8.39 -13.48 -11.20
N ILE A 3 -7.89 -13.77 -12.41
CA ILE A 3 -8.64 -13.64 -13.66
C ILE A 3 -8.75 -15.02 -14.29
N ALA A 4 -9.97 -15.55 -14.27
CA ALA A 4 -10.26 -16.85 -14.86
C ALA A 4 -10.42 -16.71 -16.38
N PRO A 5 -9.79 -17.59 -17.19
CA PRO A 5 -9.88 -17.50 -18.65
C PRO A 5 -11.30 -17.83 -19.16
N ASN A 6 -12.16 -18.43 -18.32
CA ASN A 6 -13.54 -18.75 -18.65
C ASN A 6 -14.45 -17.51 -18.75
N TRP A 7 -14.01 -16.35 -18.27
CA TRP A 7 -14.74 -15.09 -18.40
C TRP A 7 -14.68 -14.54 -19.83
N TYR A 8 -13.64 -14.90 -20.59
CA TYR A 8 -13.43 -14.39 -21.94
C TYR A 8 -14.32 -15.12 -22.97
N PRO A 9 -15.16 -14.40 -23.73
CA PRO A 9 -15.85 -14.97 -24.90
C PRO A 9 -14.88 -15.67 -25.86
N SER A 10 -13.72 -15.04 -26.13
CA SER A 10 -12.70 -15.56 -27.04
C SER A 10 -12.09 -16.90 -26.60
N LYS A 11 -12.17 -17.25 -25.31
CA LYS A 11 -11.73 -18.56 -24.81
C LYS A 11 -12.55 -19.70 -25.40
N ARG A 12 -13.87 -19.51 -25.57
CA ARG A 12 -14.76 -20.54 -26.12
C ARG A 12 -14.49 -20.75 -27.62
N GLU A 13 -14.21 -19.66 -28.33
CA GLU A 13 -13.94 -19.65 -29.77
C GLU A 13 -12.57 -20.24 -30.10
N PHE A 14 -11.51 -19.70 -29.50
CA PHE A 14 -10.14 -19.99 -29.93
C PHE A 14 -9.41 -20.97 -29.02
N LYS A 15 -9.90 -21.21 -27.79
CA LYS A 15 -9.24 -22.04 -26.77
C LYS A 15 -7.80 -21.61 -26.44
N LYS A 16 -7.44 -20.36 -26.72
CA LYS A 16 -6.10 -19.77 -26.54
C LYS A 16 -6.05 -18.73 -25.41
N GLN A 17 -6.71 -19.02 -24.29
CA GLN A 17 -6.70 -18.16 -23.11
C GLN A 17 -6.19 -18.91 -21.88
N VAL A 18 -5.40 -18.22 -21.05
CA VAL A 18 -4.73 -18.77 -19.87
C VAL A 18 -5.10 -17.99 -18.62
N PRO A 19 -5.12 -18.63 -17.44
CA PRO A 19 -5.37 -17.94 -16.18
C PRO A 19 -4.24 -16.95 -15.84
N THR A 20 -4.59 -15.86 -15.17
CA THR A 20 -3.62 -14.85 -14.74
C THR A 20 -4.11 -14.12 -13.49
N TRP A 21 -3.26 -13.27 -12.93
CA TRP A 21 -3.60 -12.31 -11.89
C TRP A 21 -3.50 -10.89 -12.42
N ASN A 22 -4.49 -10.08 -12.06
CA ASN A 22 -4.40 -8.64 -12.17
C ASN A 22 -3.85 -8.05 -10.88
N TYR A 23 -2.86 -7.16 -11.02
CA TYR A 23 -2.23 -6.45 -9.92
C TYR A 23 -1.67 -5.10 -10.36
N LEU A 24 -1.59 -4.19 -9.39
CA LEU A 24 -0.86 -2.95 -9.45
C LEU A 24 0.18 -2.96 -8.35
N VAL A 25 1.41 -2.59 -8.66
CA VAL A 25 2.49 -2.48 -7.67
C VAL A 25 3.38 -1.31 -8.00
N VAL A 26 3.89 -0.67 -6.96
CA VAL A 26 4.94 0.34 -7.04
C VAL A 26 6.12 -0.15 -6.21
N HIS A 27 7.29 -0.28 -6.85
CA HIS A 27 8.55 -0.51 -6.16
C HIS A 27 9.24 0.84 -5.94
N ALA A 28 9.43 1.21 -4.68
CA ALA A 28 10.22 2.37 -4.29
C ALA A 28 11.64 1.93 -3.92
N HIS A 29 12.63 2.50 -4.61
CA HIS A 29 14.04 2.35 -4.28
C HIS A 29 14.55 3.65 -3.69
N GLY A 30 15.40 3.55 -2.68
CA GLY A 30 15.90 4.71 -1.98
C GLY A 30 17.06 4.41 -1.07
N ARG A 31 17.66 5.48 -0.53
CA ARG A 31 18.65 5.40 0.54
C ARG A 31 17.92 5.34 1.87
N VAL A 32 18.36 4.45 2.74
CA VAL A 32 17.77 4.28 4.07
C VAL A 32 18.62 5.03 5.09
N THR A 33 17.96 5.85 5.90
CA THR A 33 18.57 6.56 7.03
C THR A 33 17.79 6.21 8.30
N ILE A 34 18.50 5.81 9.35
CA ILE A 34 17.89 5.64 10.67
C ILE A 34 17.70 7.03 11.30
N ARG A 35 16.48 7.31 11.73
CA ARG A 35 16.04 8.57 12.35
C ARG A 35 15.39 8.23 13.69
N ASP A 36 16.21 7.87 14.67
CA ASP A 36 15.78 7.41 16.00
C ASP A 36 15.66 8.54 17.04
N ASP A 37 15.83 9.81 16.63
CA ASP A 37 15.61 10.93 17.52
C ASP A 37 14.14 11.01 17.97
N GLY A 38 13.91 11.20 19.27
CA GLY A 38 12.57 11.11 19.86
C GLY A 38 11.59 12.14 19.30
N ARG A 39 12.07 13.29 18.80
CA ARG A 39 11.21 14.31 18.17
C ARG A 39 10.72 13.81 16.80
N TYR A 40 11.60 13.24 15.99
CA TYR A 40 11.25 12.65 14.71
C TYR A 40 10.27 11.49 14.87
N VAL A 41 10.57 10.53 15.73
CA VAL A 41 9.71 9.35 15.98
C VAL A 41 8.34 9.77 16.48
N ARG A 42 8.27 10.70 17.45
CA ARG A 42 6.98 11.25 17.92
C ARG A 42 6.19 11.91 16.79
N GLY A 43 6.87 12.72 15.96
CA GLY A 43 6.24 13.39 14.82
C GLY A 43 5.72 12.40 13.76
N LEU A 44 6.48 11.33 13.49
CA LEU A 44 6.09 10.26 12.58
C LEU A 44 4.85 9.52 13.08
N VAL A 45 4.87 9.05 14.33
CA VAL A 45 3.73 8.35 14.95
C VAL A 45 2.51 9.27 14.97
N ALA A 46 2.65 10.54 15.35
CA ALA A 46 1.54 11.49 15.37
C ALA A 46 0.91 11.71 13.98
N ARG A 47 1.71 11.72 12.90
CA ARG A 47 1.19 11.80 11.54
C ARG A 47 0.40 10.55 11.17
N LEU A 48 0.96 9.36 11.44
CA LEU A 48 0.29 8.09 11.17
C LEU A 48 -1.02 7.95 11.95
N THR A 49 -1.01 8.28 13.25
CA THR A 49 -2.23 8.32 14.07
C THR A 49 -3.30 9.21 13.43
N ARG A 50 -2.96 10.45 13.07
CA ARG A 50 -3.93 11.35 12.41
C ARG A 50 -4.48 10.77 11.11
N THR A 51 -3.65 10.14 10.29
CA THR A 51 -4.08 9.56 9.02
C THR A 51 -5.02 8.37 9.23
N HIS A 52 -4.72 7.47 10.17
CA HIS A 52 -5.48 6.24 10.35
C HIS A 52 -6.72 6.40 11.23
N GLU A 53 -6.71 7.35 12.17
CA GLU A 53 -7.86 7.66 13.03
C GLU A 53 -8.84 8.63 12.38
N ALA A 54 -8.49 9.28 11.27
CA ALA A 54 -9.30 10.33 10.64
C ALA A 54 -10.75 9.93 10.30
N ALA A 55 -10.99 8.65 10.00
CA ALA A 55 -12.31 8.14 9.63
C ALA A 55 -13.13 7.63 10.83
N GLN A 56 -12.56 7.60 12.03
CA GLN A 56 -13.27 7.12 13.22
C GLN A 56 -14.25 8.18 13.71
N ALA A 57 -15.38 7.72 14.28
CA ALA A 57 -16.37 8.61 14.87
C ALA A 57 -15.81 9.37 16.09
N ASP A 58 -14.92 8.72 16.85
CA ASP A 58 -14.16 9.31 17.95
C ASP A 58 -12.66 9.02 17.75
N PRO A 59 -11.91 9.90 17.05
CA PRO A 59 -10.52 9.66 16.70
C PRO A 59 -9.60 9.68 17.92
N TRP A 60 -8.85 8.60 18.13
CA TRP A 60 -7.86 8.56 19.21
C TRP A 60 -6.69 9.53 18.95
N LYS A 61 -6.24 10.21 19.99
CA LYS A 61 -5.09 11.12 19.96
C LYS A 61 -4.01 10.64 20.91
N MET A 62 -2.76 10.90 20.56
CA MET A 62 -1.62 10.60 21.44
C MET A 62 -1.71 11.30 22.81
N THR A 63 -2.46 12.39 22.93
CA THR A 63 -2.70 13.10 24.18
C THR A 63 -3.75 12.45 25.07
N ASP A 64 -4.49 11.46 24.58
CA ASP A 64 -5.50 10.74 25.34
C ASP A 64 -4.88 9.69 26.26
N SER A 65 -3.56 9.49 26.16
CA SER A 65 -2.77 8.65 27.05
C SER A 65 -1.79 9.47 27.88
N PRO A 66 -1.39 8.97 29.08
CA PRO A 66 -0.37 9.61 29.90
C PRO A 66 0.93 9.85 29.13
N LYS A 67 1.55 11.01 29.37
CA LYS A 67 2.75 11.45 28.64
C LYS A 67 3.92 10.48 28.83
N ASP A 68 4.15 10.05 30.05
CA ASP A 68 5.20 9.09 30.44
C ASP A 68 5.00 7.72 29.79
N TYR A 69 3.75 7.26 29.68
CA TYR A 69 3.41 6.05 28.95
C TYR A 69 3.77 6.17 27.47
N ILE A 70 3.32 7.23 26.80
CA ILE A 70 3.64 7.49 25.39
C ILE A 70 5.15 7.62 25.18
N ASP A 71 5.84 8.37 26.03
CA ASP A 71 7.29 8.56 25.93
C ASP A 71 8.06 7.24 26.09
N THR A 72 7.56 6.34 26.93
CA THR A 72 8.15 5.00 27.12
C THR A 72 7.93 4.14 25.88
N MET A 73 6.72 4.13 25.31
CA MET A 73 6.41 3.38 24.09
C MET A 73 7.22 3.88 22.88
N LEU A 74 7.41 5.19 22.76
CA LEU A 74 8.20 5.77 21.66
C LEU A 74 9.66 5.34 21.66
N LYS A 75 10.25 5.01 22.83
CA LYS A 75 11.63 4.50 22.93
C LYS A 75 11.80 3.10 22.33
N ALA A 76 10.71 2.35 22.16
CA ALA A 76 10.73 1.04 21.54
C ALA A 76 10.61 1.08 20.00
N ILE A 77 10.51 2.28 19.40
CA ILE A 77 10.32 2.48 17.97
C ILE A 77 11.60 3.04 17.35
N VAL A 78 12.06 2.39 16.28
CA VAL A 78 13.14 2.91 15.43
C VAL A 78 12.51 3.65 14.24
N GLY A 79 12.77 4.94 14.13
CA GLY A 79 12.38 5.71 12.96
C GLY A 79 13.28 5.38 11.77
N VAL A 80 12.67 5.14 10.62
CA VAL A 80 13.38 4.83 9.37
C VAL A 80 12.88 5.77 8.28
N GLU A 81 13.79 6.44 7.62
CA GLU A 81 13.53 7.28 6.47
C GLU A 81 14.06 6.61 5.21
N ILE A 82 13.25 6.63 4.14
CA ILE A 82 13.66 6.17 2.82
C ILE A 82 13.61 7.38 1.88
N GLU A 83 14.77 7.90 1.52
CA GLU A 83 14.89 8.92 0.47
C GLU A 83 14.69 8.24 -0.88
N ILE A 84 13.50 8.42 -1.46
CA ILE A 84 13.13 7.78 -2.73
C ILE A 84 13.99 8.36 -3.86
N THR A 85 14.74 7.48 -4.53
CA THR A 85 15.57 7.81 -5.69
C THR A 85 14.97 7.29 -7.00
N ARG A 86 14.10 6.27 -6.93
CA ARG A 86 13.42 5.70 -8.09
C ARG A 86 12.10 5.06 -7.70
N LEU A 87 11.08 5.27 -8.52
CA LEU A 87 9.82 4.54 -8.47
C LEU A 87 9.66 3.72 -9.74
N THR A 88 9.21 2.47 -9.61
CA THR A 88 8.88 1.62 -10.74
C THR A 88 7.49 1.03 -10.54
N GLY A 89 6.56 1.41 -11.40
CA GLY A 89 5.22 0.84 -11.43
C GLY A 89 5.14 -0.39 -12.34
N LYS A 90 4.35 -1.38 -11.95
CA LYS A 90 3.91 -2.47 -12.82
C LYS A 90 2.39 -2.58 -12.75
N PHE A 91 1.77 -2.58 -13.93
CA PHE A 91 0.32 -2.59 -14.10
C PHE A 91 -0.03 -3.78 -15.00
N LYS A 92 -0.44 -4.89 -14.41
CA LYS A 92 -0.96 -6.04 -15.17
C LYS A 92 -2.47 -6.05 -14.98
N LEU A 93 -3.19 -5.50 -15.94
CA LEU A 93 -4.65 -5.31 -15.88
C LEU A 93 -5.33 -5.78 -17.18
N SER A 94 -4.79 -6.83 -17.81
CA SER A 94 -5.34 -7.40 -19.06
C SER A 94 -5.48 -6.41 -20.21
N GLN A 95 -4.63 -5.37 -20.27
CA GLN A 95 -4.68 -4.30 -21.27
C GLN A 95 -4.41 -4.79 -22.70
N ASN A 96 -3.92 -6.03 -22.86
CA ASN A 96 -3.63 -6.68 -24.12
C ASN A 96 -4.77 -7.61 -24.62
N ARG A 97 -5.95 -7.55 -24.01
CA ARG A 97 -7.13 -8.33 -24.43
C ARG A 97 -8.01 -7.53 -25.38
N GLU A 98 -8.86 -8.24 -26.12
CA GLU A 98 -9.86 -7.61 -26.98
C GLU A 98 -10.89 -6.85 -26.14
N ALA A 99 -11.48 -5.78 -26.68
CA ALA A 99 -12.46 -4.98 -25.95
C ALA A 99 -13.64 -5.84 -25.43
N ARG A 100 -14.13 -6.80 -26.23
CA ARG A 100 -15.18 -7.75 -25.82
C ARG A 100 -14.77 -8.64 -24.65
N ASP A 101 -13.49 -8.99 -24.53
CA ASP A 101 -12.96 -9.78 -23.42
C ASP A 101 -12.77 -8.94 -22.14
N ILE A 102 -12.73 -7.61 -22.25
CA ILE A 102 -12.56 -6.69 -21.11
C ILE A 102 -13.92 -6.19 -20.60
N LEU A 103 -14.85 -5.90 -21.52
CA LEU A 103 -16.16 -5.28 -21.20
C LEU A 103 -17.23 -6.29 -20.77
N GLU A 104 -17.09 -7.55 -21.15
CA GLU A 104 -18.04 -8.63 -20.79
C GLU A 104 -17.54 -9.54 -19.66
N ALA A 105 -16.36 -9.26 -19.10
CA ALA A 105 -15.72 -10.05 -18.03
C ALA A 105 -16.04 -9.52 -16.61
#